data_AF-A0A9W3ARJ6-F1
#
_entry.id   AF-A0A9W3ARJ6-F1
#
_cell.length_a   1.000
_cell.length_b   1.000
_cell.length_c   1.000
_cell.angle_alpha   90.00
_cell.angle_beta   90.00
_cell.angle_gamma   90.00
#
_symmetry.space_group_name_H-M   'P 1'
#
loop_
_entity.id
_entity.type
_entity.pdbx_description
1 polymer ?
#
loop_
_entity_poly.entity_id
_entity_poly.type
_entity_poly.pdbx_seq_one_letter_code
_entity_poly.pdbx_strand_id
1 'polypeptide(L)'
;MINMLFRSWHQSSCLFHQLRCLSRAPSVACHLKNACYNVSLSKQSNKLSVLFRNVSNTSKNFKDYNFDPKQATRRRTLLLFTYLSGFIGAMLLTAIGLRHYARMARRAQGIEDIKLRQYGRKPQLFRYRGYVFPDFVVNDIKNNLHFEVREDDVWVVSFPKSGTTWLQEIVYLINNGVDIEDAAQTNIEERFPYFEWIVPGKQVLNKMESPRLIKTHLPLSMLPNQMKSKKPKIIYIARNPKDTVVSYYFFLTKFVIDDQSFVGTFDDYCQLFVEGLVHYGPWWKHVKEAWDRKDEDNILVLFYEDLQEDVHRVVRDIANFLNKPLTETQVEAIARHCSFDTMKNNKAANYDWLKDVGMAKQEESFLRKGQVGDWRNHLKPEISDQLDEMVASHLEGVPIRDTLTSEDSTS
;
A
#
# COMPACT_ATOMS: atom_id res chain seq x y z
N MET A 1 0.12 2.91 -53.96
CA MET A 1 0.41 3.26 -52.55
C MET A 1 -0.83 3.64 -51.75
N ILE A 2 -1.69 4.54 -52.24
CA ILE A 2 -2.93 4.99 -51.55
C ILE A 2 -3.96 3.86 -51.35
N ASN A 3 -4.15 2.98 -52.36
CA ASN A 3 -5.08 1.84 -52.25
C ASN A 3 -4.66 0.74 -51.25
N MET A 4 -3.36 0.68 -50.90
CA MET A 4 -2.84 -0.30 -49.92
C MET A 4 -3.03 0.20 -48.48
N LEU A 5 -2.88 1.52 -48.27
CA LEU A 5 -3.16 2.18 -47.00
C LEU A 5 -4.67 2.14 -46.67
N PHE A 6 -5.54 2.31 -47.68
CA PHE A 6 -6.99 2.18 -47.51
C PHE A 6 -7.43 0.76 -47.08
N ARG A 7 -6.84 -0.30 -47.65
CA ARG A 7 -7.18 -1.69 -47.27
C ARG A 7 -6.69 -2.07 -45.87
N SER A 8 -5.54 -1.56 -45.44
CA SER A 8 -5.01 -1.74 -44.07
C SER A 8 -5.86 -1.01 -43.03
N TRP A 9 -6.35 0.20 -43.36
CA TRP A 9 -7.24 0.97 -42.50
C TRP A 9 -8.62 0.30 -42.36
N HIS A 10 -9.16 -0.25 -43.46
CA HIS A 10 -10.46 -0.95 -43.46
C HIS A 10 -10.45 -2.29 -42.69
N GLN A 11 -9.33 -3.00 -42.67
CA GLN A 11 -9.17 -4.21 -41.84
C GLN A 11 -9.01 -3.88 -40.35
N SER A 12 -8.37 -2.75 -40.03
CA SER A 12 -8.17 -2.28 -38.66
C SER A 12 -9.47 -1.75 -38.03
N SER A 13 -10.32 -1.09 -38.83
CA SER A 13 -11.64 -0.62 -38.40
C SER A 13 -12.66 -1.75 -38.21
N CYS A 14 -12.61 -2.82 -39.02
CA CYS A 14 -13.41 -4.04 -38.79
C CYS A 14 -13.03 -4.75 -37.47
N LEU A 15 -11.74 -4.82 -37.13
CA LEU A 15 -11.28 -5.37 -35.86
C LEU A 15 -11.79 -4.54 -34.67
N PHE A 16 -11.83 -3.22 -34.84
CA PHE A 16 -12.36 -2.27 -33.86
C PHE A 16 -13.88 -2.42 -33.66
N HIS A 17 -14.63 -2.74 -34.73
CA HIS A 17 -16.08 -2.97 -34.65
C HIS A 17 -16.41 -4.31 -33.97
N GLN A 18 -15.63 -5.37 -34.23
CA GLN A 18 -15.79 -6.66 -33.54
C GLN A 18 -15.47 -6.60 -32.04
N LEU A 19 -14.48 -5.81 -31.62
CA LEU A 19 -14.17 -5.57 -30.21
C LEU A 19 -15.25 -4.74 -29.49
N ARG A 20 -15.95 -3.86 -30.22
CA ARG A 20 -17.08 -3.05 -29.71
C ARG A 20 -18.36 -3.85 -29.51
N CYS A 21 -18.56 -4.94 -30.26
CA CYS A 21 -19.69 -5.84 -30.09
C CYS A 21 -19.48 -6.82 -28.92
N LEU A 22 -18.24 -7.26 -28.67
CA LEU A 22 -17.90 -8.13 -27.54
C LEU A 22 -18.04 -7.44 -26.16
N SER A 23 -18.06 -6.11 -26.10
CA SER A 23 -18.26 -5.34 -24.86
C SER A 23 -19.73 -5.07 -24.50
N ARG A 24 -20.70 -5.57 -25.29
CA ARG A 24 -22.14 -5.33 -25.09
C ARG A 24 -22.98 -6.56 -24.68
N ALA A 25 -22.38 -7.73 -24.44
CA ALA A 25 -23.12 -8.93 -24.04
C ALA A 25 -22.79 -9.34 -22.58
N PRO A 26 -23.70 -9.15 -21.59
CA PRO A 26 -23.37 -9.37 -20.18
C PRO A 26 -23.39 -10.81 -19.65
N SER A 27 -23.75 -11.85 -20.42
CA SER A 27 -24.19 -13.12 -19.81
C SER A 27 -23.40 -14.41 -20.08
N VAL A 28 -22.27 -14.42 -20.79
CA VAL A 28 -21.57 -15.70 -21.14
C VAL A 28 -20.10 -15.78 -20.66
N ALA A 29 -19.65 -14.83 -19.83
CA ALA A 29 -18.23 -14.67 -19.52
C ALA A 29 -17.61 -15.64 -18.48
N CYS A 30 -18.36 -16.63 -17.96
CA CYS A 30 -17.87 -17.43 -16.83
C CYS A 30 -17.15 -18.74 -17.21
N HIS A 31 -17.23 -19.24 -18.44
CA HIS A 31 -16.60 -20.53 -18.82
C HIS A 31 -15.43 -20.44 -19.81
N LEU A 32 -15.11 -19.26 -20.36
CA LEU A 32 -14.04 -19.10 -21.36
C LEU A 32 -12.68 -18.60 -20.80
N LYS A 33 -12.59 -18.34 -19.48
CA LYS A 33 -11.42 -17.69 -18.86
C LYS A 33 -10.10 -18.46 -18.97
N ASN A 34 -10.12 -19.80 -19.05
CA ASN A 34 -8.88 -20.60 -19.12
C ASN A 34 -8.49 -21.02 -20.56
N ALA A 35 -9.44 -21.06 -21.50
CA ALA A 35 -9.13 -21.38 -22.90
C ALA A 35 -8.56 -20.18 -23.66
N CYS A 36 -8.99 -18.95 -23.33
CA CYS A 36 -8.55 -17.75 -24.05
C CYS A 36 -7.13 -17.29 -23.70
N TYR A 37 -6.58 -17.60 -22.53
CA TYR A 37 -5.24 -17.13 -22.14
C TYR A 37 -4.13 -17.84 -22.94
N ASN A 38 -4.22 -19.17 -23.09
CA ASN A 38 -3.27 -19.95 -23.90
C ASN A 38 -3.50 -19.80 -25.42
N VAL A 39 -4.75 -19.56 -25.85
CA VAL A 39 -5.07 -19.30 -27.26
C VAL A 39 -4.71 -17.86 -27.66
N SER A 40 -4.69 -16.90 -26.74
CA SER A 40 -4.29 -15.51 -27.01
C SER A 40 -2.79 -15.36 -27.24
N LEU A 41 -1.95 -16.01 -26.43
CA LEU A 41 -0.49 -16.00 -26.60
C LEU A 41 -0.06 -16.72 -27.89
N SER A 42 -0.68 -17.86 -28.23
CA SER A 42 -0.39 -18.56 -29.49
C SER A 42 -0.97 -17.86 -30.72
N LYS A 43 -2.12 -17.18 -30.63
CA LYS A 43 -2.65 -16.34 -31.72
C LYS A 43 -1.89 -15.02 -31.86
N GLN A 44 -1.36 -14.44 -30.79
CA GLN A 44 -0.49 -13.26 -30.86
C GLN A 44 0.88 -13.61 -31.41
N SER A 45 1.48 -14.76 -31.05
CA SER A 45 2.74 -15.20 -31.66
C SER A 45 2.57 -15.53 -33.15
N ASN A 46 1.43 -16.14 -33.55
CA ASN A 46 1.10 -16.36 -34.96
C ASN A 46 0.80 -15.05 -35.72
N LYS A 47 0.21 -14.04 -35.09
CA LYS A 47 0.02 -12.72 -35.72
C LYS A 47 1.33 -11.95 -35.86
N LEU A 48 2.21 -12.03 -34.87
CA LEU A 48 3.57 -11.47 -34.94
C LEU A 48 4.40 -12.17 -36.00
N SER A 49 4.34 -13.51 -36.10
CA SER A 49 5.07 -14.26 -37.12
C SER A 49 4.57 -13.96 -38.55
N VAL A 50 3.27 -13.74 -38.73
CA VAL A 50 2.69 -13.24 -39.98
C VAL A 50 3.12 -11.80 -40.26
N LEU A 51 3.19 -10.94 -39.25
CA LEU A 51 3.69 -9.56 -39.41
C LEU A 51 5.17 -9.57 -39.83
N PHE A 52 6.02 -10.39 -39.21
CA PHE A 52 7.43 -10.56 -39.57
C PHE A 52 7.61 -11.18 -40.96
N ARG A 53 6.79 -12.17 -41.34
CA ARG A 53 6.77 -12.70 -42.72
C ARG A 53 6.34 -11.65 -43.73
N ASN A 54 5.35 -10.83 -43.41
CA ASN A 54 4.89 -9.76 -44.29
C ASN A 54 5.94 -8.64 -44.42
N VAL A 55 6.64 -8.28 -43.33
CA VAL A 55 7.79 -7.35 -43.38
C VAL A 55 8.94 -7.92 -44.20
N SER A 56 9.26 -9.21 -44.03
CA SER A 56 10.29 -9.92 -44.79
C SER A 56 9.95 -10.01 -46.29
N ASN A 57 8.71 -10.33 -46.64
CA ASN A 57 8.24 -10.37 -48.03
C ASN A 57 8.17 -8.97 -48.65
N THR A 58 7.78 -7.95 -47.89
CA THR A 58 7.83 -6.56 -48.34
C THR A 58 9.28 -6.15 -48.61
N SER A 59 10.23 -6.54 -47.76
CA SER A 59 11.67 -6.31 -47.98
C SER A 59 12.24 -7.06 -49.19
N LYS A 60 11.73 -8.26 -49.53
CA LYS A 60 12.15 -9.01 -50.72
C LYS A 60 11.70 -8.33 -52.02
N ASN A 61 10.48 -7.80 -52.05
CA ASN A 61 9.94 -7.06 -53.21
C ASN A 61 10.64 -5.71 -53.47
N PHE A 62 11.57 -5.29 -52.61
CA PHE A 62 12.40 -4.09 -52.80
C PHE A 62 13.74 -4.37 -53.52
N LYS A 63 14.11 -5.63 -53.77
CA LYS A 63 15.40 -5.99 -54.40
C LYS A 63 15.43 -5.78 -55.92
N ASP A 64 14.28 -5.82 -56.59
CA ASP A 64 14.21 -5.82 -58.06
C ASP A 64 14.06 -4.42 -58.69
N TYR A 65 14.17 -3.35 -57.91
CA TYR A 65 14.10 -1.99 -58.41
C TYR A 65 15.49 -1.35 -58.45
N ASN A 66 15.91 -0.96 -59.65
CA ASN A 66 17.16 -0.24 -59.88
C ASN A 66 16.99 1.21 -59.40
N PHE A 67 17.48 1.53 -58.19
CA PHE A 67 17.33 2.84 -57.57
C PHE A 67 18.63 3.64 -57.59
N ASP A 68 18.51 4.96 -57.82
CA ASP A 68 19.59 5.92 -57.56
C ASP A 68 20.04 5.79 -56.08
N PRO A 69 21.34 5.51 -55.81
CA PRO A 69 21.87 5.29 -54.46
C PRO A 69 21.53 6.42 -53.47
N LYS A 70 21.46 7.68 -53.94
CA LYS A 70 21.12 8.83 -53.09
C LYS A 70 19.64 8.86 -52.71
N GLN A 71 18.75 8.40 -53.61
CA GLN A 71 17.30 8.32 -53.34
C GLN A 71 16.91 7.07 -52.53
N ALA A 72 17.65 5.97 -52.68
CA ALA A 72 17.44 4.74 -51.92
C ALA A 72 17.60 4.94 -50.41
N THR A 73 18.63 5.69 -50.00
CA THR A 73 18.86 6.05 -48.58
C THR A 73 17.71 6.89 -48.03
N ARG A 74 17.28 7.95 -48.75
CA ARG A 74 16.17 8.81 -48.33
C ARG A 74 14.85 8.06 -48.20
N ARG A 75 14.55 7.13 -49.11
CA ARG A 75 13.33 6.29 -49.06
C ARG A 75 13.37 5.27 -47.93
N ARG A 76 14.52 4.63 -47.67
CA ARG A 76 14.71 3.75 -46.52
C ARG A 76 14.51 4.49 -45.20
N THR A 77 15.08 5.68 -45.07
CA THR A 77 14.87 6.56 -43.92
C THR A 77 13.40 6.91 -43.74
N LEU A 78 12.69 7.31 -44.80
CA LEU A 78 11.26 7.64 -44.73
C LEU A 78 10.38 6.44 -44.35
N LEU A 79 10.66 5.26 -44.89
CA LEU A 79 9.96 4.02 -44.53
C LEU A 79 10.20 3.68 -43.06
N LEU A 80 11.45 3.73 -42.59
CA LEU A 80 11.79 3.51 -41.18
C LEU A 80 11.06 4.50 -40.26
N PHE A 81 11.04 5.79 -40.61
CA PHE A 81 10.28 6.80 -39.86
C PHE A 81 8.78 6.51 -39.83
N THR A 82 8.20 6.06 -40.95
CA THR A 82 6.76 5.73 -41.04
C THR A 82 6.41 4.48 -40.23
N TYR A 83 7.25 3.44 -40.29
CA TYR A 83 7.08 2.24 -39.47
C TYR A 83 7.25 2.54 -37.98
N LEU A 84 8.27 3.32 -37.62
CA LEU A 84 8.52 3.70 -36.23
C LEU A 84 7.39 4.56 -35.67
N SER A 85 6.90 5.55 -36.44
CA SER A 85 5.76 6.38 -36.01
C SER A 85 4.47 5.58 -35.89
N GLY A 86 4.21 4.67 -36.83
CA GLY A 86 3.08 3.74 -36.74
C GLY A 86 3.17 2.80 -35.53
N PHE A 87 4.36 2.27 -35.24
CA PHE A 87 4.61 1.41 -34.08
C PHE A 87 4.42 2.17 -32.77
N ILE A 88 5.01 3.36 -32.63
CA ILE A 88 4.83 4.24 -31.46
C ILE A 88 3.33 4.58 -31.30
N GLY A 89 2.64 4.92 -32.39
CA GLY A 89 1.20 5.18 -32.38
C GLY A 89 0.38 3.99 -31.88
N ALA A 90 0.68 2.78 -32.35
CA ALA A 90 0.02 1.55 -31.89
C ALA A 90 0.30 1.26 -30.41
N MET A 91 1.54 1.47 -29.93
CA MET A 91 1.88 1.34 -28.51
C MET A 91 1.12 2.35 -27.64
N LEU A 92 1.05 3.62 -28.07
CA LEU A 92 0.32 4.66 -27.34
C LEU A 92 -1.18 4.36 -27.26
N LEU A 93 -1.81 3.97 -28.37
CA LEU A 93 -3.23 3.59 -28.39
C LEU A 93 -3.50 2.36 -27.51
N THR A 94 -2.60 1.38 -27.54
CA THR A 94 -2.69 0.20 -26.67
C THR A 94 -2.59 0.59 -25.20
N ALA A 95 -1.62 1.44 -24.83
CA ALA A 95 -1.46 1.93 -23.46
C ALA A 95 -2.67 2.74 -22.98
N ILE A 96 -3.24 3.60 -23.84
CA ILE A 96 -4.47 4.35 -23.54
C ILE A 96 -5.66 3.38 -23.36
N GLY A 97 -5.80 2.40 -24.24
CA GLY A 97 -6.84 1.38 -24.16
C GLY A 97 -6.75 0.55 -22.87
N LEU A 98 -5.56 0.09 -22.50
CA LEU A 98 -5.31 -0.64 -21.26
C LEU A 98 -5.62 0.22 -20.01
N ARG A 99 -5.19 1.50 -20.00
CA ARG A 99 -5.53 2.43 -18.90
C ARG A 99 -7.03 2.67 -18.79
N HIS A 100 -7.73 2.80 -19.91
CA HIS A 100 -9.18 2.97 -19.94
C HIS A 100 -9.88 1.72 -19.41
N TYR A 101 -9.48 0.54 -19.88
CA TYR A 101 -10.02 -0.74 -19.42
C TYR A 101 -9.79 -0.96 -17.92
N ALA A 102 -8.57 -0.74 -17.41
CA ALA A 102 -8.25 -0.88 -15.99
C ALA A 102 -9.12 0.03 -15.11
N ARG A 103 -9.32 1.28 -15.54
CA ARG A 103 -10.20 2.23 -14.85
C ARG A 103 -11.67 1.79 -14.86
N MET A 104 -12.18 1.29 -15.98
CA MET A 104 -13.53 0.72 -16.04
C MET A 104 -13.68 -0.50 -15.14
N ALA A 105 -12.70 -1.40 -15.13
CA ALA A 105 -12.69 -2.59 -14.29
C ALA A 105 -12.66 -2.27 -12.79
N ARG A 106 -11.94 -1.21 -12.38
CA ARG A 106 -11.96 -0.68 -11.01
C ARG A 106 -13.32 -0.12 -10.63
N ARG A 107 -13.91 0.73 -11.49
CA ARG A 107 -15.25 1.30 -11.24
C ARG A 107 -16.33 0.23 -11.14
N ALA A 108 -16.24 -0.83 -11.93
CA ALA A 108 -17.14 -1.98 -11.84
C ALA A 108 -17.06 -2.71 -10.48
N GLN A 109 -15.96 -2.56 -9.74
CA GLN A 109 -15.80 -3.08 -8.38
C GLN A 109 -16.19 -2.05 -7.30
N GLY A 110 -16.69 -0.86 -7.67
CA GLY A 110 -16.99 0.22 -6.72
C GLY A 110 -15.76 0.99 -6.24
N ILE A 111 -14.66 0.95 -7.00
CA ILE A 111 -13.45 1.72 -6.72
C ILE A 111 -13.51 3.05 -7.49
N GLU A 112 -13.33 4.15 -6.77
CA GLU A 112 -13.38 5.51 -7.32
C GLU A 112 -11.98 6.14 -7.33
N ASP A 113 -11.60 6.77 -8.44
CA ASP A 113 -10.33 7.50 -8.53
C ASP A 113 -10.45 8.85 -7.79
N ILE A 114 -9.57 9.14 -6.84
CA ILE A 114 -9.45 10.44 -6.16
C ILE A 114 -8.31 11.21 -6.82
N LYS A 115 -8.57 12.47 -7.21
CA LYS A 115 -7.56 13.35 -7.81
C LYS A 115 -7.27 14.51 -6.87
N LEU A 116 -6.12 14.45 -6.21
CA LEU A 116 -5.59 15.53 -5.38
C LEU A 116 -4.34 16.09 -6.04
N ARG A 117 -4.25 17.43 -6.12
CA ARG A 117 -3.08 18.10 -6.73
C ARG A 117 -1.84 17.93 -5.86
N GLN A 118 -2.02 17.76 -4.56
CA GLN A 118 -0.99 17.65 -3.53
C GLN A 118 -0.24 16.31 -3.54
N TYR A 119 -0.68 15.34 -4.35
CA TYR A 119 -0.04 14.03 -4.52
C TYR A 119 0.56 13.87 -5.94
N GLY A 120 0.74 14.95 -6.72
CA GLY A 120 1.41 14.90 -8.02
C GLY A 120 0.72 14.01 -9.07
N ARG A 121 1.50 13.42 -10.00
CA ARG A 121 1.00 12.43 -10.99
C ARG A 121 0.82 11.02 -10.38
N LYS A 122 1.50 10.77 -9.27
CA LYS A 122 1.46 9.61 -8.39
C LYS A 122 1.90 10.08 -6.99
N PRO A 123 1.22 9.63 -5.91
CA PRO A 123 0.34 8.46 -5.90
C PRO A 123 -1.07 8.78 -6.36
N GLN A 124 -1.74 7.79 -6.95
CA GLN A 124 -3.18 7.87 -7.20
C GLN A 124 -3.89 7.32 -5.98
N LEU A 125 -4.74 8.14 -5.37
CA LEU A 125 -5.61 7.72 -4.29
C LEU A 125 -6.89 7.12 -4.86
N PHE A 126 -7.42 6.12 -4.17
CA PHE A 126 -8.64 5.45 -4.57
C PHE A 126 -9.59 5.31 -3.38
N ARG A 127 -10.87 5.60 -3.59
CA ARG A 127 -11.91 5.28 -2.61
C ARG A 127 -12.43 3.88 -2.84
N TYR A 128 -12.49 3.06 -1.80
CA TYR A 128 -13.12 1.74 -1.81
C TYR A 128 -13.74 1.44 -0.45
N ARG A 129 -15.02 1.03 -0.43
CA ARG A 129 -15.79 0.73 0.82
C ARG A 129 -15.70 1.85 1.88
N GLY A 130 -15.67 3.10 1.43
CA GLY A 130 -15.58 4.27 2.29
C GLY A 130 -14.19 4.56 2.87
N TYR A 131 -13.16 3.81 2.45
CA TYR A 131 -11.75 4.05 2.79
C TYR A 131 -10.97 4.58 1.60
N VAL A 132 -9.86 5.26 1.87
CA VAL A 132 -8.94 5.79 0.87
C VAL A 132 -7.66 4.95 0.87
N PHE A 133 -7.28 4.43 -0.29
CA PHE A 133 -6.12 3.54 -0.42
C PHE A 133 -5.16 4.02 -1.51
N PRO A 134 -3.86 3.70 -1.36
CA PRO A 134 -2.90 3.86 -2.43
C PRO A 134 -3.14 2.82 -3.54
N ASP A 135 -2.50 3.04 -4.70
CA ASP A 135 -2.69 2.24 -5.90
C ASP A 135 -2.33 0.76 -5.72
N PHE A 136 -1.23 0.47 -5.02
CA PHE A 136 -0.77 -0.91 -4.80
C PHE A 136 -1.76 -1.75 -4.00
N VAL A 137 -2.47 -1.16 -3.02
CA VAL A 137 -3.52 -1.87 -2.26
C VAL A 137 -4.70 -2.21 -3.15
N VAL A 138 -5.18 -1.22 -3.91
CA VAL A 138 -6.36 -1.38 -4.77
C VAL A 138 -6.12 -2.34 -5.92
N ASN A 139 -4.92 -2.31 -6.49
CA ASN A 139 -4.53 -3.22 -7.57
C ASN A 139 -4.47 -4.68 -7.10
N ASP A 140 -4.28 -4.92 -5.80
CA ASP A 140 -4.13 -6.26 -5.22
C ASP A 140 -5.25 -6.67 -4.25
N ILE A 141 -6.34 -5.91 -4.24
CA ILE A 141 -7.42 -6.02 -3.25
C ILE A 141 -8.07 -7.40 -3.22
N LYS A 142 -8.22 -8.04 -4.38
CA LYS A 142 -8.79 -9.39 -4.47
C LYS A 142 -7.89 -10.39 -3.76
N ASN A 143 -6.58 -10.30 -3.94
CA ASN A 143 -5.65 -11.21 -3.29
C ASN A 143 -5.54 -10.92 -1.78
N ASN A 144 -5.68 -9.65 -1.37
CA ASN A 144 -5.79 -9.30 0.06
C ASN A 144 -6.98 -10.01 0.71
N LEU A 145 -8.17 -9.91 0.10
CA LEU A 145 -9.39 -10.49 0.65
C LEU A 145 -9.42 -12.04 0.67
N HIS A 146 -8.65 -12.69 -0.21
CA HIS A 146 -8.59 -14.16 -0.32
C HIS A 146 -7.29 -14.76 0.23
N PHE A 147 -6.49 -13.98 0.95
CA PHE A 147 -5.28 -14.49 1.59
C PHE A 147 -5.64 -15.57 2.63
N GLU A 148 -4.80 -16.61 2.69
CA GLU A 148 -4.97 -17.72 3.62
C GLU A 148 -4.49 -17.32 5.02
N VAL A 149 -5.43 -17.32 5.98
CA VAL A 149 -5.19 -17.00 7.38
C VAL A 149 -4.99 -18.28 8.17
N ARG A 150 -3.96 -18.31 9.02
CA ARG A 150 -3.70 -19.40 9.97
C ARG A 150 -4.22 -18.99 11.34
N GLU A 151 -4.61 -19.98 12.15
CA GLU A 151 -5.21 -19.74 13.48
C GLU A 151 -4.20 -19.16 14.47
N ASP A 152 -2.92 -19.44 14.26
CA ASP A 152 -1.81 -18.96 15.06
C ASP A 152 -1.10 -17.72 14.49
N ASP A 153 -1.68 -17.07 13.48
CA ASP A 153 -1.19 -15.77 13.03
C ASP A 153 -1.37 -14.72 14.14
N VAL A 154 -0.42 -13.79 14.22
CA VAL A 154 -0.50 -12.60 15.07
C VAL A 154 -0.43 -11.36 14.19
N TRP A 155 -1.51 -10.60 14.15
CA TRP A 155 -1.64 -9.40 13.32
C TRP A 155 -1.42 -8.15 14.16
N VAL A 156 -0.43 -7.34 13.79
CA VAL A 156 -0.27 -5.98 14.31
C VAL A 156 -0.90 -5.01 13.31
N VAL A 157 -2.00 -4.39 13.74
CA VAL A 157 -2.82 -3.51 12.91
C VAL A 157 -2.77 -2.09 13.47
N SER A 158 -2.65 -1.10 12.60
CA SER A 158 -2.78 0.29 13.04
C SER A 158 -3.11 1.21 11.89
N PHE A 159 -3.69 2.36 12.19
CA PHE A 159 -3.58 3.48 11.26
C PHE A 159 -2.10 3.91 11.16
N PRO A 160 -1.58 4.28 9.98
CA PRO A 160 -0.18 4.66 9.83
C PRO A 160 0.28 5.69 10.88
N LYS A 161 1.52 5.50 11.36
CA LYS A 161 2.20 6.39 12.34
C LYS A 161 1.59 6.42 13.76
N SER A 162 0.87 5.36 14.13
CA SER A 162 0.32 5.16 15.48
C SER A 162 1.21 4.32 16.42
N GLY A 163 2.47 4.04 16.07
CA GLY A 163 3.39 3.26 16.92
C GLY A 163 3.63 1.81 16.52
N THR A 164 3.24 1.40 15.31
CA THR A 164 3.37 0.02 14.77
C THR A 164 4.76 -0.58 14.98
N THR A 165 5.82 0.12 14.60
CA THR A 165 7.21 -0.41 14.69
C THR A 165 7.61 -0.72 16.12
N TRP A 166 7.16 0.09 17.08
CA TRP A 166 7.43 -0.15 18.50
C TRP A 166 6.67 -1.37 19.01
N LEU A 167 5.39 -1.47 18.65
CA LEU A 167 4.56 -2.62 18.99
C LEU A 167 5.07 -3.92 18.35
N GLN A 168 5.50 -3.87 17.08
CA GLN A 168 6.09 -5.01 16.37
C GLN A 168 7.32 -5.56 17.12
N GLU A 169 8.19 -4.69 17.62
CA GLU A 169 9.38 -5.11 18.38
C GLU A 169 9.00 -5.82 19.69
N ILE A 170 8.05 -5.25 20.44
CA ILE A 170 7.54 -5.84 21.68
C ILE A 170 6.93 -7.23 21.40
N VAL A 171 6.03 -7.31 20.41
CA VAL A 171 5.36 -8.57 20.03
C VAL A 171 6.35 -9.60 19.50
N TYR A 172 7.41 -9.17 18.81
CA TYR A 172 8.48 -10.05 18.36
C TYR A 172 9.20 -10.70 19.53
N LEU A 173 9.67 -9.90 20.49
CA LEU A 173 10.43 -10.39 21.64
C LEU A 173 9.58 -11.31 22.51
N ILE A 174 8.32 -10.97 22.75
CA ILE A 174 7.39 -11.85 23.48
C ILE A 174 7.23 -13.19 22.76
N ASN A 175 7.14 -13.18 21.43
CA ASN A 175 6.95 -14.42 20.69
C ASN A 175 8.19 -15.31 20.61
N ASN A 176 9.38 -14.72 20.64
CA ASN A 176 10.66 -15.40 20.42
C ASN A 176 11.49 -15.51 21.71
N GLY A 177 10.83 -15.63 22.87
CA GLY A 177 11.52 -15.94 24.12
C GLY A 177 12.45 -14.84 24.65
N VAL A 178 12.21 -13.60 24.24
CA VAL A 178 13.03 -12.42 24.59
C VAL A 178 14.45 -12.49 24.03
N ASP A 179 14.59 -13.06 22.83
CA ASP A 179 15.86 -13.07 22.09
C ASP A 179 16.19 -11.68 21.52
N ILE A 180 16.90 -10.89 22.31
CA ILE A 180 17.34 -9.53 21.96
C ILE A 180 18.40 -9.55 20.87
N GLU A 181 19.27 -10.56 20.85
CA GLU A 181 20.36 -10.64 19.88
C GLU A 181 19.79 -10.84 18.47
N ASP A 182 18.88 -11.81 18.31
CA ASP A 182 18.20 -12.03 17.05
C ASP A 182 17.36 -10.79 16.63
N ALA A 183 16.63 -10.16 17.55
CA ALA A 183 15.86 -8.96 17.25
C ALA A 183 16.72 -7.77 16.75
N ALA A 184 17.98 -7.69 17.20
CA ALA A 184 18.94 -6.67 16.78
C ALA A 184 19.64 -7.00 15.44
N GLN A 185 19.67 -8.26 15.03
CA GLN A 185 20.33 -8.71 13.79
C GLN A 185 19.35 -8.87 12.63
N THR A 186 18.14 -9.32 12.90
CA THR A 186 17.13 -9.65 11.88
C THR A 186 16.23 -8.45 11.59
N ASN A 187 16.15 -8.03 10.33
CA ASN A 187 15.37 -6.84 9.92
C ASN A 187 13.88 -7.00 10.27
N ILE A 188 13.27 -5.95 10.82
CA ILE A 188 11.87 -5.96 11.24
C ILE A 188 10.89 -6.29 10.11
N GLU A 189 11.23 -6.00 8.85
CA GLU A 189 10.39 -6.34 7.70
C GLU A 189 10.43 -7.82 7.34
N GLU A 190 11.49 -8.53 7.72
CA GLU A 190 11.57 -9.99 7.61
C GLU A 190 10.82 -10.66 8.76
N ARG A 191 10.92 -10.09 9.97
CA ARG A 191 10.20 -10.53 11.17
C ARG A 191 8.69 -10.27 11.07
N PHE A 192 8.30 -9.16 10.45
CA PHE A 192 6.93 -8.72 10.24
C PHE A 192 6.73 -8.21 8.80
N PRO A 193 6.49 -9.12 7.84
CA PRO A 193 6.19 -8.69 6.48
C PRO A 193 4.95 -7.80 6.43
N TYR A 194 5.06 -6.71 5.67
CA TYR A 194 3.98 -5.76 5.49
C TYR A 194 2.94 -6.33 4.51
N PHE A 195 1.81 -6.81 5.03
CA PHE A 195 0.82 -7.64 4.34
C PHE A 195 0.43 -7.15 2.94
N GLU A 196 0.02 -5.89 2.82
CA GLU A 196 -0.46 -5.30 1.56
C GLU A 196 0.67 -4.77 0.65
N TRP A 197 1.93 -4.87 1.07
CA TRP A 197 3.07 -4.43 0.29
C TRP A 197 3.59 -5.52 -0.65
N ILE A 198 4.35 -5.12 -1.66
CA ILE A 198 4.79 -6.03 -2.73
C ILE A 198 5.86 -7.01 -2.22
N VAL A 199 6.90 -6.49 -1.55
CA VAL A 199 8.02 -7.27 -0.99
C VAL A 199 8.50 -6.61 0.31
N PRO A 200 8.62 -7.31 1.45
CA PRO A 200 8.51 -8.78 1.61
C PRO A 200 7.08 -9.33 1.48
N GLY A 201 6.05 -8.58 1.90
CA GLY A 201 4.66 -8.82 1.53
C GLY A 201 4.10 -10.23 1.72
N LYS A 202 3.00 -10.53 1.02
CA LYS A 202 2.38 -11.87 1.01
C LYS A 202 3.28 -12.99 0.51
N GLN A 203 4.22 -12.68 -0.39
CA GLN A 203 5.11 -13.71 -0.94
C GLN A 203 6.00 -14.33 0.13
N VAL A 204 6.48 -13.51 1.07
CA VAL A 204 7.24 -13.98 2.23
C VAL A 204 6.30 -14.64 3.24
N LEU A 205 5.14 -14.05 3.54
CA LEU A 205 4.16 -14.65 4.47
C LEU A 205 3.69 -16.06 4.09
N ASN A 206 3.61 -16.37 2.80
CA ASN A 206 3.23 -17.70 2.34
C ASN A 206 4.33 -18.76 2.59
N LYS A 207 5.58 -18.34 2.74
CA LYS A 207 6.75 -19.22 2.96
C LYS A 207 7.17 -19.29 4.42
N MET A 208 6.74 -18.34 5.25
CA MET A 208 7.04 -18.32 6.68
C MET A 208 6.40 -19.51 7.40
N GLU A 209 7.16 -20.08 8.32
CA GLU A 209 6.65 -21.00 9.32
C GLU A 209 5.70 -20.27 10.28
N SER A 210 4.86 -21.05 10.95
CA SER A 210 3.97 -20.53 11.99
C SER A 210 4.68 -20.45 13.35
N PRO A 211 4.28 -19.51 14.25
CA PRO A 211 3.27 -18.48 14.03
C PRO A 211 3.80 -17.33 13.16
N ARG A 212 2.98 -16.82 12.23
CA ARG A 212 3.37 -15.66 11.41
C ARG A 212 3.06 -14.37 12.15
N LEU A 213 4.03 -13.46 12.18
CA LEU A 213 3.86 -12.12 12.70
C LEU A 213 3.62 -11.17 11.52
N ILE A 214 2.48 -10.49 11.48
CA ILE A 214 1.99 -9.80 10.28
C ILE A 214 1.73 -8.34 10.59
N LYS A 215 2.32 -7.42 9.83
CA LYS A 215 2.04 -5.98 9.91
C LYS A 215 1.02 -5.59 8.84
N THR A 216 0.04 -4.76 9.17
CA THR A 216 -0.84 -4.15 8.17
C THR A 216 -1.37 -2.79 8.62
N HIS A 217 -1.67 -1.94 7.64
CA HIS A 217 -2.39 -0.68 7.84
C HIS A 217 -3.83 -0.74 7.28
N LEU A 218 -4.28 -1.91 6.82
CA LEU A 218 -5.66 -2.09 6.41
C LEU A 218 -6.61 -2.02 7.61
N PRO A 219 -7.78 -1.36 7.48
CA PRO A 219 -8.82 -1.41 8.50
C PRO A 219 -9.34 -2.84 8.64
N LEU A 220 -9.92 -3.17 9.80
CA LEU A 220 -10.34 -4.55 10.12
C LEU A 220 -11.34 -5.12 9.11
N SER A 221 -12.23 -4.28 8.56
CA SER A 221 -13.19 -4.65 7.50
C SER A 221 -12.55 -5.00 6.14
N MET A 222 -11.26 -4.71 5.97
CA MET A 222 -10.48 -4.92 4.75
C MET A 222 -9.42 -6.01 4.88
N LEU A 223 -9.32 -6.65 6.05
CA LEU A 223 -8.51 -7.84 6.27
C LEU A 223 -9.11 -9.06 5.54
N PRO A 224 -8.37 -10.19 5.42
CA PRO A 224 -8.83 -11.36 4.69
C PRO A 224 -10.19 -11.88 5.18
N ASN A 225 -11.00 -12.44 4.27
CA ASN A 225 -12.35 -12.93 4.62
C ASN A 225 -12.32 -14.02 5.71
N GLN A 226 -11.22 -14.78 5.81
CA GLN A 226 -11.04 -15.84 6.79
C GLN A 226 -10.82 -15.35 8.22
N MET A 227 -10.61 -14.05 8.46
CA MET A 227 -10.42 -13.49 9.81
C MET A 227 -11.58 -13.82 10.75
N LYS A 228 -12.82 -13.86 10.23
CA LYS A 228 -14.02 -14.19 11.03
C LYS A 228 -14.07 -15.66 11.46
N SER A 229 -13.62 -16.57 10.60
CA SER A 229 -13.69 -18.02 10.86
C SER A 229 -12.47 -18.53 11.63
N LYS A 230 -11.29 -17.97 11.36
CA LYS A 230 -10.02 -18.41 11.94
C LYS A 230 -9.69 -17.72 13.26
N LYS A 231 -10.25 -16.52 13.47
CA LYS A 231 -10.06 -15.69 14.67
C LYS A 231 -8.59 -15.64 15.18
N PRO A 232 -7.60 -15.32 14.31
CA PRO A 232 -6.23 -15.14 14.77
C PRO A 232 -6.14 -13.97 15.75
N LYS A 233 -5.04 -13.90 16.51
CA LYS A 233 -4.82 -12.78 17.43
C LYS A 233 -4.54 -11.49 16.66
N ILE A 234 -5.23 -10.41 17.01
CA ILE A 234 -5.06 -9.08 16.42
C ILE A 234 -4.72 -8.11 17.56
N ILE A 235 -3.59 -7.43 17.45
CA ILE A 235 -3.20 -6.34 18.33
C ILE A 235 -3.29 -5.05 17.54
N TYR A 236 -4.28 -4.23 17.88
CA TYR A 236 -4.51 -2.94 17.27
C TYR A 236 -3.91 -1.83 18.13
N ILE A 237 -3.20 -0.88 17.51
CA ILE A 237 -2.73 0.32 18.21
C ILE A 237 -3.28 1.60 17.60
N ALA A 238 -3.96 2.38 18.44
CA ALA A 238 -4.42 3.74 18.15
C ALA A 238 -3.42 4.77 18.69
N ARG A 239 -3.51 6.00 18.19
CA ARG A 239 -2.77 7.16 18.69
C ARG A 239 -3.63 8.38 18.52
N ASN A 240 -3.44 9.39 19.36
CA ASN A 240 -4.06 10.69 19.21
C ASN A 240 -3.99 11.21 17.76
N PRO A 241 -5.11 11.68 17.17
CA PRO A 241 -5.14 12.10 15.76
C PRO A 241 -4.26 13.34 15.50
N LYS A 242 -4.10 14.23 16.47
CA LYS A 242 -3.27 15.45 16.37
C LYS A 242 -1.79 15.10 16.20
N ASP A 243 -1.27 14.17 17.00
CA ASP A 243 0.10 13.68 16.83
C ASP A 243 0.25 12.78 15.59
N THR A 244 -0.79 12.02 15.26
CA THR A 244 -0.81 11.15 14.09
C THR A 244 -0.68 11.93 12.79
N VAL A 245 -1.47 13.00 12.60
CA VAL A 245 -1.43 13.82 11.37
C VAL A 245 -0.06 14.49 11.19
N VAL A 246 0.53 15.00 12.28
CA VAL A 246 1.88 15.57 12.30
C VAL A 246 2.90 14.53 11.87
N SER A 247 2.91 13.38 12.54
CA SER A 247 3.87 12.33 12.23
C SER A 247 3.70 11.78 10.81
N TYR A 248 2.47 11.77 10.28
CA TYR A 248 2.21 11.25 8.95
C TYR A 248 2.63 12.22 7.85
N TYR A 249 2.37 13.51 8.02
CA TYR A 249 2.88 14.54 7.13
C TYR A 249 4.41 14.48 7.01
N PHE A 250 5.12 14.47 8.14
CA PHE A 250 6.60 14.42 8.13
C PHE A 250 7.11 13.12 7.49
N PHE A 251 6.44 11.99 7.71
CA PHE A 251 6.79 10.75 7.04
C PHE A 251 6.68 10.86 5.50
N LEU A 252 5.58 11.39 4.98
CA LEU A 252 5.32 11.49 3.54
C LEU A 252 6.10 12.60 2.83
N THR A 253 6.56 13.63 3.54
CA THR A 253 7.24 14.80 2.94
C THR A 253 8.74 14.85 3.21
N LYS A 254 9.18 14.30 4.34
CA LYS A 254 10.57 14.36 4.78
C LYS A 254 11.27 13.02 4.70
N PHE A 255 10.63 11.95 5.15
CA PHE A 255 11.29 10.66 5.16
C PHE A 255 11.24 9.97 3.80
N VAL A 256 10.06 9.74 3.22
CA VAL A 256 9.91 8.92 2.00
C VAL A 256 10.29 9.71 0.74
N ILE A 257 11.11 9.11 -0.12
CA ILE A 257 11.42 9.56 -1.48
C ILE A 257 10.90 8.51 -2.47
N ASP A 258 9.60 8.57 -2.79
CA ASP A 258 9.01 7.69 -3.78
C ASP A 258 7.80 8.35 -4.48
N ASP A 259 7.12 7.56 -5.31
CA ASP A 259 5.89 7.94 -5.99
C ASP A 259 4.67 8.03 -5.06
N GLN A 260 4.85 7.96 -3.74
CA GLN A 260 3.86 8.15 -2.69
C GLN A 260 4.05 9.47 -1.92
N SER A 261 5.10 10.24 -2.24
CA SER A 261 5.42 11.50 -1.57
C SER A 261 4.32 12.55 -1.70
N PHE A 262 4.13 13.32 -0.63
CA PHE A 262 3.20 14.45 -0.59
C PHE A 262 3.94 15.75 -0.91
N VAL A 263 3.35 16.61 -1.75
CA VAL A 263 3.96 17.88 -2.20
C VAL A 263 3.20 19.12 -1.73
N GLY A 264 2.08 18.95 -1.03
CA GLY A 264 1.31 20.06 -0.44
C GLY A 264 1.93 20.61 0.85
N THR A 265 1.33 21.65 1.39
CA THR A 265 1.71 22.24 2.69
C THR A 265 1.21 21.39 3.87
N PHE A 266 1.70 21.68 5.07
CA PHE A 266 1.23 21.03 6.28
C PHE A 266 -0.28 21.26 6.52
N ASP A 267 -0.75 22.48 6.29
CA ASP A 267 -2.17 22.83 6.41
C ASP A 267 -3.03 22.07 5.39
N ASP A 268 -2.56 21.95 4.14
CA ASP A 268 -3.25 21.13 3.12
C ASP A 268 -3.41 19.68 3.61
N TYR A 269 -2.35 19.11 4.20
CA TYR A 269 -2.38 17.74 4.69
C TYR A 269 -3.34 17.58 5.87
N CYS A 270 -3.37 18.53 6.79
CA CYS A 270 -4.29 18.51 7.91
C CYS A 270 -5.74 18.55 7.44
N GLN A 271 -6.07 19.42 6.48
CA GLN A 271 -7.42 19.50 5.91
C GLN A 271 -7.81 18.16 5.26
N LEU A 272 -6.91 17.57 4.46
CA LEU A 272 -7.15 16.25 3.86
C LEU A 272 -7.30 15.14 4.89
N PHE A 273 -6.60 15.23 6.02
CA PHE A 273 -6.73 14.28 7.13
C PHE A 273 -8.12 14.35 7.77
N VAL A 274 -8.59 15.56 8.09
CA VAL A 274 -9.94 15.82 8.64
C VAL A 274 -11.02 15.33 7.66
N GLU A 275 -10.85 15.58 6.36
CA GLU A 275 -11.76 15.10 5.30
C GLU A 275 -11.67 13.59 5.03
N GLY A 276 -10.73 12.89 5.68
CA GLY A 276 -10.50 11.46 5.48
C GLY A 276 -9.95 11.10 4.09
N LEU A 277 -9.26 12.03 3.43
CA LEU A 277 -8.67 11.94 2.10
C LEU A 277 -7.17 11.61 2.12
N VAL A 278 -6.70 10.95 3.17
CA VAL A 278 -5.33 10.43 3.32
C VAL A 278 -5.30 8.91 3.14
N HIS A 279 -4.12 8.34 2.87
CA HIS A 279 -3.93 6.88 2.84
C HIS A 279 -4.51 6.22 4.11
N TYR A 280 -5.29 5.15 3.91
CA TYR A 280 -6.01 4.37 4.91
C TYR A 280 -7.12 5.14 5.66
N GLY A 281 -7.38 6.40 5.30
CA GLY A 281 -8.42 7.24 5.90
C GLY A 281 -9.84 6.82 5.52
N PRO A 282 -10.89 7.30 6.23
CA PRO A 282 -10.82 8.24 7.36
C PRO A 282 -10.24 7.62 8.63
N TRP A 283 -9.40 8.38 9.36
CA TRP A 283 -8.74 7.92 10.58
C TRP A 283 -9.75 7.49 11.67
N TRP A 284 -10.78 8.31 11.92
CA TRP A 284 -11.76 8.02 12.96
C TRP A 284 -12.48 6.69 12.68
N LYS A 285 -12.79 6.41 11.42
CA LYS A 285 -13.49 5.19 11.03
C LYS A 285 -12.61 3.96 11.25
N HIS A 286 -11.32 4.10 10.95
CA HIS A 286 -10.32 3.06 11.17
C HIS A 286 -10.17 2.71 12.66
N VAL A 287 -10.12 3.71 13.54
CA VAL A 287 -10.07 3.52 15.00
C VAL A 287 -11.38 2.94 15.53
N LYS A 288 -12.51 3.47 15.07
CA LYS A 288 -13.85 3.02 15.48
C LYS A 288 -14.05 1.53 15.20
N GLU A 289 -13.67 1.04 14.02
CA GLU A 289 -13.80 -0.39 13.70
C GLU A 289 -13.06 -1.31 14.66
N ALA A 290 -11.91 -0.89 15.18
CA ALA A 290 -11.18 -1.64 16.19
C ALA A 290 -11.81 -1.52 17.58
N TRP A 291 -12.19 -0.30 17.97
CA TRP A 291 -12.79 -0.04 19.28
C TRP A 291 -14.13 -0.75 19.47
N ASP A 292 -14.99 -0.74 18.46
CA ASP A 292 -16.30 -1.42 18.50
C ASP A 292 -16.16 -2.95 18.66
N ARG A 293 -14.96 -3.50 18.43
CA ARG A 293 -14.63 -4.93 18.53
C ARG A 293 -13.64 -5.26 19.65
N LYS A 294 -13.33 -4.30 20.53
CA LYS A 294 -12.33 -4.44 21.61
C LYS A 294 -12.65 -5.57 22.61
N ASP A 295 -13.93 -5.95 22.71
CA ASP A 295 -14.41 -6.98 23.63
C ASP A 295 -14.34 -8.40 23.02
N GLU A 296 -13.86 -8.53 21.77
CA GLU A 296 -13.57 -9.83 21.16
C GLU A 296 -12.29 -10.43 21.78
N ASP A 297 -12.36 -11.69 22.19
CA ASP A 297 -11.27 -12.47 22.81
C ASP A 297 -9.96 -12.52 22.00
N ASN A 298 -10.03 -12.37 20.68
CA ASN A 298 -8.88 -12.39 19.78
C ASN A 298 -8.43 -10.99 19.33
N ILE A 299 -8.93 -9.91 19.97
CA ILE A 299 -8.54 -8.53 19.67
C ILE A 299 -8.08 -7.81 20.94
N LEU A 300 -6.87 -7.26 20.89
CA LEU A 300 -6.35 -6.35 21.92
C LEU A 300 -6.22 -4.96 21.32
N VAL A 301 -6.89 -3.97 21.92
CA VAL A 301 -6.77 -2.55 21.51
C VAL A 301 -5.90 -1.81 22.51
N LEU A 302 -4.84 -1.17 22.01
CA LEU A 302 -3.86 -0.40 22.77
C LEU A 302 -3.81 1.05 22.27
N PHE A 303 -3.30 1.94 23.11
CA PHE A 303 -2.99 3.32 22.73
C PHE A 303 -1.49 3.58 22.79
N TYR A 304 -0.97 4.36 21.84
CA TYR A 304 0.42 4.80 21.83
C TYR A 304 0.82 5.53 23.10
N GLU A 305 -0.12 6.27 23.67
CA GLU A 305 0.04 7.02 24.91
C GLU A 305 0.27 6.05 26.10
N ASP A 306 -0.35 4.86 26.09
CA ASP A 306 -0.12 3.84 27.13
C ASP A 306 1.31 3.29 27.09
N LEU A 307 1.86 3.09 25.90
CA LEU A 307 3.25 2.64 25.74
C LEU A 307 4.24 3.69 26.28
N GLN A 308 3.91 4.97 26.16
CA GLN A 308 4.74 6.07 26.65
C GLN A 308 4.64 6.26 28.16
N GLU A 309 3.46 6.03 28.72
CA GLU A 309 3.19 6.15 30.15
C GLU A 309 3.74 4.97 30.95
N ASP A 310 3.43 3.75 30.54
CA ASP A 310 3.80 2.52 31.26
C ASP A 310 3.99 1.36 30.29
N VAL A 311 5.18 1.33 29.68
CA VAL A 311 5.58 0.24 28.76
C VAL A 311 5.55 -1.12 29.45
N HIS A 312 5.87 -1.21 30.74
CA HIS A 312 5.89 -2.48 31.50
C HIS A 312 4.49 -3.08 31.60
N ARG A 313 3.48 -2.26 31.91
CA ARG A 313 2.07 -2.67 31.89
C ARG A 313 1.68 -3.18 30.52
N VAL A 314 1.94 -2.41 29.46
CA VAL A 314 1.56 -2.80 28.09
C VAL A 314 2.25 -4.10 27.66
N VAL A 315 3.53 -4.29 28.00
CA VAL A 315 4.26 -5.55 27.75
C VAL A 315 3.58 -6.73 28.47
N ARG A 316 3.17 -6.57 29.74
CA ARG A 316 2.43 -7.59 30.48
C ARG A 316 1.08 -7.89 29.83
N ASP A 317 0.34 -6.88 29.41
CA ASP A 317 -0.96 -7.04 28.77
C ASP A 317 -0.86 -7.80 27.44
N ILE A 318 0.14 -7.45 26.61
CA ILE A 318 0.42 -8.17 25.36
C ILE A 318 0.84 -9.61 25.65
N ALA A 319 1.73 -9.83 26.62
CA ALA A 319 2.19 -11.16 27.00
C ALA A 319 1.03 -12.07 27.45
N ASN A 320 0.13 -11.54 28.28
CA ASN A 320 -1.08 -12.23 28.73
C ASN A 320 -2.01 -12.52 27.55
N PHE A 321 -2.29 -11.53 26.70
CA PHE A 321 -3.11 -11.70 25.50
C PHE A 321 -2.52 -12.75 24.53
N LEU A 322 -1.19 -12.81 24.41
CA LEU A 322 -0.49 -13.80 23.59
C LEU A 322 -0.38 -15.19 24.26
N ASN A 323 -0.83 -15.36 25.51
CA ASN A 323 -0.65 -16.57 26.32
C ASN A 323 0.82 -16.94 26.52
N LYS A 324 1.68 -15.93 26.69
CA LYS A 324 3.13 -16.05 26.89
C LYS A 324 3.54 -15.23 28.12
N PRO A 325 3.13 -15.63 29.34
CA PRO A 325 3.43 -14.87 30.55
C PRO A 325 4.94 -14.70 30.72
N LEU A 326 5.35 -13.50 31.13
CA LEU A 326 6.74 -13.12 31.31
C LEU A 326 7.08 -12.96 32.79
N THR A 327 8.35 -13.19 33.12
CA THR A 327 8.92 -12.76 34.40
C THR A 327 9.17 -11.25 34.39
N GLU A 328 9.19 -10.61 35.55
CA GLU A 328 9.49 -9.16 35.64
C GLU A 328 10.86 -8.81 35.03
N THR A 329 11.85 -9.69 35.15
CA THR A 329 13.16 -9.51 34.50
C THR A 329 13.05 -9.47 32.98
N GLN A 330 12.18 -10.31 32.39
CA GLN A 330 11.92 -10.33 30.95
C GLN A 330 11.13 -9.09 30.50
N VAL A 331 10.13 -8.66 31.29
CA VAL A 331 9.38 -7.42 31.03
C VAL A 331 10.32 -6.22 31.00
N GLU A 332 11.18 -6.10 32.01
CA GLU A 332 12.18 -5.05 32.12
C GLU A 332 13.23 -5.10 30.97
N ALA A 333 13.63 -6.30 30.54
CA ALA A 333 14.52 -6.47 29.40
C ALA A 333 13.89 -5.97 28.09
N ILE A 334 12.63 -6.32 27.83
CA ILE A 334 11.88 -5.85 26.67
C ILE A 334 11.70 -4.33 26.73
N ALA A 335 11.27 -3.79 27.87
CA ALA A 335 11.06 -2.35 28.05
C ALA A 335 12.32 -1.54 27.72
N ARG A 336 13.48 -1.99 28.20
CA ARG A 336 14.77 -1.33 27.94
C ARG A 336 15.18 -1.40 26.47
N HIS A 337 15.06 -2.58 25.85
CA HIS A 337 15.40 -2.78 24.43
C HIS A 337 14.48 -1.97 23.51
N CYS A 338 13.18 -1.93 23.83
CA CYS A 338 12.19 -1.20 23.06
C CYS A 338 12.14 0.30 23.39
N SER A 339 13.04 0.83 24.23
CA SER A 339 13.10 2.27 24.49
C SER A 339 13.37 3.06 23.20
N PHE A 340 12.90 4.31 23.15
CA PHE A 340 13.02 5.14 21.95
C PHE A 340 14.48 5.30 21.49
N ASP A 341 15.41 5.53 22.43
CA ASP A 341 16.82 5.72 22.13
C ASP A 341 17.46 4.45 21.57
N THR A 342 17.16 3.28 22.14
CA THR A 342 17.65 1.99 21.61
C THR A 342 17.07 1.74 20.21
N MET A 343 15.75 1.86 20.06
CA MET A 343 15.06 1.63 18.78
C MET A 343 15.53 2.57 17.68
N LYS A 344 15.78 3.85 17.99
CA LYS A 344 16.27 4.84 17.02
C LYS A 344 17.64 4.48 16.45
N ASN A 345 18.49 3.85 17.25
CA ASN A 345 19.83 3.44 16.86
C ASN A 345 19.90 1.98 16.36
N ASN A 346 18.83 1.19 16.55
CA ASN A 346 18.74 -0.19 16.09
C ASN A 346 18.51 -0.26 14.57
N LYS A 347 19.54 -0.63 13.80
CA LYS A 347 19.48 -0.77 12.33
C LYS A 347 18.46 -1.80 11.85
N ALA A 348 18.11 -2.79 12.67
CA ALA A 348 17.09 -3.77 12.34
C ALA A 348 15.66 -3.21 12.39
N ALA A 349 15.42 -2.10 13.11
CA ALA A 349 14.07 -1.56 13.33
C ALA A 349 13.90 -0.09 12.92
N ASN A 350 14.98 0.65 12.67
CA ASN A 350 14.95 2.10 12.43
C ASN A 350 14.75 2.49 10.95
N TYR A 351 14.69 1.52 10.04
CA TYR A 351 14.50 1.72 8.59
C TYR A 351 15.59 2.55 7.88
N ASP A 352 16.79 2.68 8.46
CA ASP A 352 17.88 3.45 7.83
C ASP A 352 18.33 2.84 6.49
N TRP A 353 18.10 1.55 6.25
CA TRP A 353 18.41 0.91 4.97
C TRP A 353 17.72 1.59 3.77
N LEU A 354 16.58 2.27 3.98
CA LEU A 354 15.90 3.06 2.95
C LEU A 354 16.76 4.23 2.46
N LYS A 355 17.64 4.77 3.31
CA LYS A 355 18.60 5.81 2.93
C LYS A 355 19.68 5.25 2.02
N ASP A 356 20.16 4.04 2.31
CA ASP A 356 21.20 3.38 1.52
C ASP A 356 20.75 3.10 0.08
N VAL A 357 19.45 2.84 -0.12
CA VAL A 357 18.84 2.64 -1.45
C VAL A 357 18.27 3.91 -2.08
N GLY A 358 18.46 5.08 -1.46
CA GLY A 358 18.01 6.37 -1.98
C GLY A 358 16.50 6.60 -1.94
N MET A 359 15.77 5.82 -1.13
CA MET A 359 14.32 5.91 -0.93
C MET A 359 13.95 6.74 0.31
N ALA A 360 14.95 7.25 1.05
CA ALA A 360 14.75 8.19 2.15
C ALA A 360 15.77 9.33 2.15
N LYS A 361 15.39 10.49 2.71
CA LYS A 361 16.31 11.63 2.89
C LYS A 361 17.34 11.32 3.96
N GLN A 362 18.60 11.70 3.71
CA GLN A 362 19.73 11.32 4.56
C GLN A 362 19.67 11.98 5.94
N GLU A 363 19.19 13.22 6.00
CA GLU A 363 19.12 14.03 7.22
C GLU A 363 17.92 13.70 8.12
N GLU A 364 16.98 12.89 7.63
CA GLU A 364 15.71 12.61 8.28
C GLU A 364 15.74 11.22 8.94
N SER A 365 14.95 11.02 9.99
CA SER A 365 14.85 9.73 10.69
C SER A 365 13.42 9.21 10.67
N PHE A 366 13.26 7.89 10.44
CA PHE A 366 11.96 7.24 10.52
C PHE A 366 11.36 7.35 11.94
N LEU A 367 12.22 7.13 12.95
CA LEU A 367 11.93 7.34 14.37
C LEU A 367 12.29 8.79 14.75
N ARG A 368 11.34 9.69 14.46
CA ARG A 368 11.54 11.15 14.55
C ARG A 368 11.74 11.67 15.98
N LYS A 369 10.66 11.69 16.78
CA LYS A 369 10.64 12.24 18.16
C LYS A 369 10.17 11.25 19.23
N GLY A 370 9.21 10.38 18.92
CA GLY A 370 8.71 9.39 19.89
C GLY A 370 8.06 9.99 21.13
N GLN A 371 7.31 11.10 20.99
CA GLN A 371 6.71 11.86 22.09
C GLN A 371 5.19 12.00 21.91
N VAL A 372 4.48 12.21 23.01
CA VAL A 372 3.06 12.61 23.05
C VAL A 372 2.99 14.13 23.20
N GLY A 373 2.10 14.78 22.44
CA GLY A 373 1.85 16.22 22.53
C GLY A 373 2.70 17.09 21.60
N ASP A 374 3.50 16.52 20.71
CA ASP A 374 4.34 17.29 19.77
C ASP A 374 3.49 18.12 18.80
N TRP A 375 2.23 17.72 18.60
CA TRP A 375 1.26 18.46 17.80
C TRP A 375 1.11 19.94 18.17
N ARG A 376 1.33 20.31 19.45
CA ARG A 376 1.27 21.70 19.91
C ARG A 376 2.29 22.61 19.24
N ASN A 377 3.39 22.05 18.73
CA ASN A 377 4.44 22.78 18.03
C ASN A 377 4.12 23.01 16.54
N HIS A 378 3.03 22.42 16.04
CA HIS A 378 2.78 22.33 14.61
C HIS A 378 1.37 22.76 14.21
N LEU A 379 0.35 22.33 14.96
CA LEU A 379 -1.04 22.60 14.61
C LEU A 379 -1.46 24.02 14.93
N LYS A 380 -2.22 24.61 14.02
CA LYS A 380 -2.99 25.82 14.28
C LYS A 380 -4.20 25.48 15.16
N PRO A 381 -4.67 26.40 16.02
CA PRO A 381 -5.84 26.18 16.87
C PRO A 381 -7.06 25.69 16.09
N GLU A 382 -7.34 26.28 14.92
CA GLU A 382 -8.53 25.96 14.13
C GLU A 382 -8.53 24.50 13.64
N ILE A 383 -7.37 23.96 13.29
CA ILE A 383 -7.22 22.56 12.88
C ILE A 383 -7.30 21.63 14.10
N SER A 384 -6.74 22.04 15.24
CA SER A 384 -6.89 21.29 16.49
C SER A 384 -8.37 21.13 16.85
N ASP A 385 -9.14 22.21 16.78
CA ASP A 385 -10.58 22.20 17.10
C ASP A 385 -11.37 21.29 16.14
N GLN A 386 -11.04 21.28 14.85
CA GLN A 386 -11.65 20.36 13.88
C GLN A 386 -11.34 18.88 14.19
N LEU A 387 -10.13 18.58 14.64
CA LEU A 387 -9.75 17.22 15.04
C LEU A 387 -10.47 16.80 16.34
N ASP A 388 -10.63 17.74 17.27
CA ASP A 388 -11.41 17.52 18.50
C ASP A 388 -12.88 17.26 18.19
N GLU A 389 -13.49 18.05 17.30
CA GLU A 389 -14.86 17.85 16.83
C GLU A 389 -15.01 16.49 16.11
N MET A 390 -14.04 16.11 15.27
CA MET A 390 -14.04 14.80 14.61
C MET A 390 -14.03 13.64 15.62
N VAL A 391 -13.20 13.73 16.67
CA VAL A 391 -13.16 12.72 17.75
C VAL A 391 -14.48 12.69 18.51
N ALA A 392 -14.96 13.85 18.96
CA ALA A 392 -16.20 13.96 19.74
C ALA A 392 -17.43 13.42 18.97
N SER A 393 -17.50 13.67 17.66
CA SER A 393 -18.64 13.27 16.83
C SER A 393 -18.65 11.78 16.44
N HIS A 394 -17.49 11.12 16.38
CA HIS A 394 -17.40 9.75 15.85
C HIS A 394 -16.89 8.71 16.84
N LEU A 395 -16.21 9.11 17.90
CA LEU A 395 -15.46 8.23 18.82
C LEU A 395 -15.89 8.42 20.28
N GLU A 396 -17.19 8.60 20.50
CA GLU A 396 -17.75 8.63 21.86
C GLU A 396 -17.35 7.37 22.64
N GLY A 397 -16.80 7.57 23.85
CA GLY A 397 -16.32 6.50 24.71
C GLY A 397 -14.95 5.90 24.37
N VAL A 398 -14.25 6.39 23.34
CA VAL A 398 -12.85 6.02 23.07
C VAL A 398 -11.92 6.91 23.89
N PRO A 399 -11.01 6.36 24.72
CA PRO A 399 -10.13 7.14 25.60
C PRO A 399 -8.92 7.72 24.84
N ILE A 400 -9.18 8.60 23.86
CA ILE A 400 -8.13 9.32 23.14
C ILE A 400 -7.51 10.38 24.06
N ARG A 401 -6.22 10.26 24.37
CA ARG A 401 -5.50 11.18 25.28
C ARG A 401 -4.68 12.21 24.51
N ASP A 402 -4.81 13.48 24.90
CA ASP A 402 -4.07 14.62 24.29
C ASP A 402 -2.66 14.82 24.87
N THR A 403 -2.47 14.37 26.11
CA THR A 403 -1.22 14.46 26.88
C THR A 403 -1.10 13.24 27.78
N LEU A 404 0.12 12.91 28.19
CA LEU A 404 0.34 12.02 29.32
C LEU A 404 -0.05 12.80 30.58
N THR A 405 -1.01 12.31 31.36
CA THR A 405 -1.40 12.97 32.61
C THR A 405 -0.31 12.74 33.65
N SER A 406 0.09 13.81 34.35
CA SER A 406 0.72 13.71 35.69
C SER A 406 -0.30 13.94 36.80
N GLU A 407 -1.61 13.82 36.52
CA GLU A 407 -2.68 14.37 37.37
C GLU A 407 -3.85 13.41 37.67
N ASP A 408 -3.68 12.09 37.55
CA ASP A 408 -4.68 11.11 38.05
C ASP A 408 -4.25 10.42 39.36
N SER A 409 -3.33 11.03 40.13
CA SER A 409 -2.86 10.52 41.43
C SER A 409 -3.44 11.22 42.67
N THR A 410 -4.58 11.92 42.53
CA THR A 410 -5.38 12.36 43.69
C THR A 410 -6.86 12.46 43.35
N SER A 411 -7.63 11.42 43.67
CA SER A 411 -8.97 11.53 44.24
C SER A 411 -9.28 10.31 45.11
#